data_AF-A0A8S3JFL8-F1
#
_entry.id   AF-A0A8S3JFL8-F1
#
_cell.length_a   1.000
_cell.length_b   1.000
_cell.length_c   1.000
_cell.angle_alpha   90.00
_cell.angle_beta   90.00
_cell.angle_gamma   90.00
#
_symmetry.space_group_name_H-M   'P 1'
#
loop_
_entity.id
_entity.type
_entity.pdbx_description
1 polymer ?
#
loop_
_entity_poly.entity_id
_entity_poly.type
_entity_poly.pdbx_seq_one_letter_code
_entity_poly.pdbx_strand_id
1 'polypeptide(L)'
;MEPKVAMEFVERTLRKNPDVVGVIFIMTIDQSKLSTSNTPFAMIDEHSAVRGEKEILFTMHTVFRVVEMKQTAKNNRLWEVQLTITDDNDPQLSTLTNHIKEEVQGSTGWYRMGKLMLTVGHFDQAEELYQELLKNASSDSDRAHIYHMLGYLKDQQGKYPEAVKFYEKSLEIKRKTLPEDDASLATSYNNIGGV
;
A
#
# COMPACT_ATOMS: atom_id res chain seq x y z
N MET A 1 -18.64 14.86 14.67
CA MET A 1 -19.13 14.37 15.98
C MET A 1 -18.62 15.27 17.10
N GLU A 2 -19.48 15.80 17.97
CA GLU A 2 -19.00 16.52 19.16
C GLU A 2 -18.33 15.52 20.13
N PRO A 3 -17.13 15.82 20.68
CA PRO A 3 -16.40 14.92 21.58
C PRO A 3 -17.22 14.39 22.77
N LYS A 4 -18.28 15.12 23.17
CA LYS A 4 -19.19 14.73 24.25
C LYS A 4 -19.94 13.43 23.97
N VAL A 5 -20.44 13.20 22.76
CA VAL A 5 -21.29 12.03 22.46
C VAL A 5 -20.49 10.73 22.58
N ALA A 6 -19.26 10.72 22.05
CA ALA A 6 -18.37 9.57 22.16
C ALA A 6 -17.98 9.30 23.62
N MET A 7 -17.73 10.36 24.39
CA MET A 7 -17.39 10.27 25.80
C MET A 7 -18.53 9.67 26.63
N GLU A 8 -19.76 10.17 26.47
CA GLU A 8 -20.94 9.66 27.18
C GLU A 8 -21.18 8.17 26.89
N PHE A 9 -21.02 7.75 25.63
CA PHE A 9 -21.15 6.36 25.23
C PHE A 9 -20.13 5.45 25.94
N VAL A 10 -18.86 5.87 25.97
CA VAL A 10 -17.78 5.11 26.62
C VAL A 10 -17.98 5.05 28.13
N GLU A 11 -18.32 6.17 28.78
CA GLU A 11 -18.51 6.22 30.23
C GLU A 11 -19.69 5.34 30.67
N ARG A 12 -20.77 5.30 29.89
CA ARG A 12 -21.91 4.41 30.14
C ARG A 12 -21.49 2.94 30.06
N THR A 13 -20.65 2.57 29.10
CA THR A 13 -20.18 1.19 28.91
C THR A 13 -19.23 0.76 30.03
N LEU A 14 -18.28 1.62 30.40
CA LEU A 14 -17.30 1.37 31.47
C LEU A 14 -17.93 1.26 32.87
N ARG A 15 -19.09 1.90 33.09
CA ARG A 15 -19.89 1.75 34.32
C ARG A 15 -20.57 0.39 34.42
N LYS A 16 -21.03 -0.17 33.29
CA LYS A 16 -21.75 -1.45 33.26
C LYS A 16 -20.82 -2.66 33.22
N ASN A 17 -19.63 -2.50 32.63
CA ASN A 17 -18.69 -3.61 32.40
C ASN A 17 -17.34 -3.27 33.08
N PRO A 18 -17.04 -3.87 34.25
CA PRO A 18 -15.82 -3.57 34.99
C PRO A 18 -14.54 -4.04 34.29
N ASP A 19 -14.64 -5.11 33.50
CA ASP A 19 -13.49 -5.79 32.86
C ASP A 19 -13.12 -5.23 31.47
N VAL A 20 -13.79 -4.17 31.04
CA VAL A 20 -13.56 -3.55 29.73
C VAL A 20 -12.75 -2.26 29.89
N VAL A 21 -11.87 -2.01 28.92
CA VAL A 21 -11.14 -0.76 28.75
C VAL A 21 -11.78 0.02 27.60
N GLY A 22 -12.01 1.31 27.81
CA GLY A 22 -12.53 2.23 26.82
C GLY A 22 -11.38 2.87 26.05
N VAL A 23 -11.54 2.97 24.74
CA VAL A 23 -10.59 3.65 23.86
C VAL A 23 -11.37 4.65 23.02
N ILE A 24 -10.98 5.92 23.06
CA ILE A 24 -11.52 6.98 22.21
C ILE A 24 -10.43 7.40 21.24
N PHE A 25 -10.74 7.30 19.94
CA PHE A 25 -9.89 7.82 18.88
C PHE A 25 -10.26 9.27 18.59
N ILE A 26 -9.27 10.17 18.68
CA ILE A 26 -9.41 11.58 18.35
C ILE A 26 -8.63 11.82 17.08
N MET A 27 -9.33 11.98 15.96
CA MET A 27 -8.73 12.20 14.65
C MET A 27 -8.64 13.70 14.35
N THR A 28 -7.43 14.20 14.16
CA THR A 28 -7.17 15.58 13.76
C THR A 28 -6.78 15.63 12.29
N ILE A 29 -7.62 16.31 11.49
CA ILE A 29 -7.41 16.52 10.06
C ILE A 29 -6.85 17.92 9.85
N ASP A 30 -5.56 18.00 9.52
CA ASP A 30 -4.89 19.25 9.20
C ASP A 30 -4.90 19.45 7.68
N GLN A 31 -5.79 20.32 7.20
CA GLN A 31 -5.96 20.60 5.78
C GLN A 31 -4.69 21.15 5.12
N SER A 32 -3.78 21.77 5.89
CA SER A 32 -2.51 22.29 5.35
C SER A 32 -1.51 21.20 5.00
N LYS A 33 -1.65 19.99 5.60
CA LYS A 33 -0.83 18.81 5.29
C LYS A 33 -1.40 17.98 4.13
N LEU A 34 -2.59 18.34 3.66
CA LEU A 34 -3.31 17.60 2.64
C LEU A 34 -3.13 18.19 1.24
N SER A 35 -2.56 19.40 1.13
CA SER A 35 -2.16 19.99 -0.15
C SER A 35 -1.04 19.22 -0.86
N THR A 36 -0.29 18.39 -0.12
CA THR A 36 0.75 17.49 -0.63
C THR A 36 0.33 16.02 -0.66
N SER A 37 -0.87 15.69 -0.15
CA SER A 37 -1.34 14.31 0.00
C SER A 37 -2.26 13.92 -1.15
N ASN A 38 -1.99 12.76 -1.77
CA ASN A 38 -2.91 12.14 -2.71
C ASN A 38 -4.14 11.51 -2.04
N THR A 39 -4.22 11.52 -0.70
CA THR A 39 -5.31 10.87 0.03
C THR A 39 -6.60 11.68 -0.11
N PRO A 40 -7.60 11.19 -0.87
CA PRO A 40 -8.85 11.90 -1.04
C PRO A 40 -9.70 11.77 0.23
N PHE A 41 -10.23 12.89 0.69
CA PHE A 41 -11.30 12.92 1.68
C PHE A 41 -12.35 13.94 1.24
N ALA A 42 -13.56 13.79 1.74
CA ALA A 42 -14.66 14.71 1.47
C ALA A 42 -15.43 15.00 2.75
N MET A 43 -15.80 16.26 2.95
CA MET A 43 -16.85 16.61 3.91
C MET A 43 -18.19 16.21 3.29
N ILE A 44 -18.96 15.37 3.99
CA ILE A 44 -20.25 14.86 3.48
C ILE A 44 -21.42 15.29 4.38
N ASP A 45 -21.28 16.41 5.08
CA ASP A 45 -22.27 16.98 6.00
C ASP A 45 -23.68 17.09 5.36
N GLU A 46 -23.76 17.45 4.07
CA GLU A 46 -25.02 17.60 3.33
C GLU A 46 -25.70 16.26 3.00
N HIS A 47 -24.96 15.16 3.11
CA HIS A 47 -25.42 13.80 2.80
C HIS A 47 -25.48 12.89 4.03
N SER A 48 -25.22 13.44 5.23
CA SER A 48 -25.29 12.67 6.47
C SER A 48 -26.69 12.11 6.70
N ALA A 49 -26.76 10.85 7.14
CA ALA A 49 -28.00 10.21 7.55
C ALA A 49 -28.59 10.85 8.82
N VAL A 50 -27.76 11.52 9.63
CA VAL A 50 -28.15 12.15 10.89
C VAL A 50 -28.04 13.66 10.75
N ARG A 51 -29.19 14.34 10.76
CA ARG A 51 -29.25 15.79 10.57
C ARG A 51 -28.44 16.53 11.64
N GLY A 52 -27.49 17.34 11.21
CA GLY A 52 -26.65 18.19 12.07
C GLY A 52 -25.34 17.53 12.51
N GLU A 53 -25.08 16.28 12.12
CA GLU A 53 -23.75 15.70 12.27
C GLU A 53 -22.79 16.23 11.21
N LYS A 54 -21.53 16.38 11.62
CA LYS A 54 -20.42 16.63 10.70
C LYS A 54 -19.72 15.32 10.42
N GLU A 55 -19.63 14.98 9.14
CA GLU A 55 -19.13 13.70 8.65
C GLU A 55 -18.01 13.93 7.63
N ILE A 56 -16.97 13.10 7.75
CA ILE A 56 -15.81 13.11 6.86
C ILE A 56 -15.70 11.73 6.26
N LEU A 57 -15.74 11.66 4.93
CA LEU A 57 -15.49 10.46 4.15
C LEU A 57 -14.00 10.39 3.82
N PHE A 58 -13.37 9.26 4.13
CA PHE A 58 -12.02 8.93 3.70
C PHE A 58 -12.08 7.85 2.64
N THR A 59 -11.15 7.86 1.69
CA THR A 59 -10.97 6.69 0.82
C THR A 59 -10.50 5.48 1.61
N MET A 60 -10.81 4.31 1.08
CA MET A 60 -10.16 3.08 1.53
C MET A 60 -8.65 3.23 1.42
N HIS A 61 -7.91 2.70 2.41
CA HIS A 61 -6.45 2.76 2.56
C HIS A 61 -5.88 4.08 3.11
N THR A 62 -6.71 5.01 3.59
CA THR A 62 -6.19 6.14 4.38
C THR A 62 -5.50 5.64 5.65
N VAL A 63 -4.25 6.03 5.83
CA VAL A 63 -3.44 5.71 7.01
C VAL A 63 -3.49 6.86 8.00
N PHE A 64 -3.62 6.52 9.28
CA PHE A 64 -3.54 7.47 10.39
C PHE A 64 -2.37 7.11 11.29
N ARG A 65 -1.58 8.12 11.67
CA ARG A 65 -0.50 7.98 12.64
C ARG A 65 -1.02 8.20 14.04
N VAL A 66 -0.66 7.30 14.95
CA VAL A 66 -0.82 7.51 16.39
C VAL A 66 0.20 8.56 16.85
N VAL A 67 -0.29 9.71 17.27
CA VAL A 67 0.53 10.83 17.77
C VAL A 67 0.79 10.68 19.26
N GLU A 68 -0.26 10.37 20.01
CA GLU A 68 -0.20 10.26 21.46
C GLU A 68 -1.23 9.23 21.94
N MET A 69 -0.87 8.48 22.97
CA MET A 69 -1.79 7.65 23.73
C MET A 69 -1.70 8.04 25.19
N LYS A 70 -2.82 8.50 25.76
CA LYS A 70 -2.87 8.90 27.16
C LYS A 70 -4.08 8.34 27.86
N GLN A 71 -3.90 8.03 29.13
CA GLN A 71 -4.98 7.63 30.02
C GLN A 71 -5.66 8.89 30.56
N THR A 72 -6.99 8.91 30.62
CA THR A 72 -7.70 10.08 31.13
C THR A 72 -7.53 10.20 32.64
N ALA A 73 -7.28 11.42 33.14
CA ALA A 73 -7.13 11.67 34.58
C ALA A 73 -8.37 11.29 35.40
N LYS A 74 -9.54 11.24 34.76
CA LYS A 74 -10.83 10.91 35.40
C LYS A 74 -11.08 9.41 35.51
N ASN A 75 -10.47 8.60 34.64
CA ASN A 75 -10.72 7.17 34.58
C ASN A 75 -9.49 6.43 34.01
N ASN A 76 -8.85 5.64 34.87
CA ASN A 76 -7.72 4.77 34.50
C ASN A 76 -8.12 3.59 33.60
N ARG A 77 -9.38 3.45 33.22
CA ARG A 77 -9.80 2.46 32.21
C ARG A 77 -10.20 3.12 30.90
N LEU A 78 -9.88 4.39 30.73
CA LEU A 78 -10.16 5.14 29.52
C LEU A 78 -8.87 5.70 28.91
N TRP A 79 -8.62 5.32 27.66
CA TRP A 79 -7.52 5.78 26.84
C TRP A 79 -8.01 6.69 25.74
N GLU A 80 -7.32 7.81 25.55
CA GLU A 80 -7.45 8.70 24.41
C GLU A 80 -6.26 8.45 23.47
N VAL A 81 -6.57 8.11 22.23
CA VAL A 81 -5.60 7.88 21.16
C VAL A 81 -5.74 9.00 20.16
N GLN A 82 -4.75 9.88 20.10
CA GLN A 82 -4.70 10.96 19.13
C GLN A 82 -4.14 10.44 17.82
N LEU A 83 -4.90 10.65 16.75
CA LEU A 83 -4.58 10.23 15.40
C LEU A 83 -4.44 11.46 14.51
N THR A 84 -3.48 11.45 13.60
CA THR A 84 -3.38 12.44 12.53
C THR A 84 -3.29 11.74 11.18
N ILE A 85 -3.90 12.32 10.15
CA ILE A 85 -3.78 11.82 8.78
C ILE A 85 -2.32 11.93 8.32
N THR A 86 -1.84 10.90 7.64
CA THR A 86 -0.50 10.89 7.04
C THR A 86 -0.58 11.04 5.52
N ASP A 87 0.55 11.36 4.90
CA ASP A 87 0.72 11.34 3.46
C ASP A 87 1.92 10.46 3.08
N ASP A 88 2.22 10.38 1.79
CA ASP A 88 3.33 9.57 1.28
C ASP A 88 4.72 10.07 1.74
N ASN A 89 4.81 11.28 2.29
CA ASN A 89 6.04 11.86 2.82
C ASN A 89 6.28 11.54 4.30
N ASP A 90 5.40 10.75 4.92
CA ASP A 90 5.51 10.35 6.31
C ASP A 90 6.83 9.58 6.58
N PRO A 91 7.72 10.07 7.47
CA PRO A 91 9.03 9.45 7.67
C PRO A 91 8.99 8.03 8.24
N GLN A 92 7.93 7.69 8.98
CA GLN A 92 7.77 6.34 9.53
C GLN A 92 7.25 5.38 8.46
N LEU A 93 6.34 5.83 7.58
CA LEU A 93 5.97 5.04 6.39
C LEU A 93 7.17 4.85 5.47
N SER A 94 8.01 5.87 5.28
CA SER A 94 9.27 5.75 4.54
C SER A 94 10.22 4.75 5.19
N THR A 95 10.42 4.83 6.51
CA THR A 95 11.24 3.87 7.27
C THR A 95 10.70 2.45 7.15
N LEU A 96 9.39 2.24 7.32
CA LEU A 96 8.75 0.94 7.17
C LEU A 96 8.92 0.40 5.75
N THR A 97 8.72 1.25 4.74
CA THR A 97 8.92 0.89 3.35
C THR A 97 10.36 0.49 3.08
N ASN A 98 11.34 1.20 3.65
CA ASN A 98 12.76 0.86 3.52
C ASN A 98 13.10 -0.43 4.26
N HIS A 99 12.55 -0.67 5.44
CA HIS A 99 12.74 -1.91 6.16
C HIS A 99 12.15 -3.10 5.40
N ILE A 100 10.94 -2.96 4.85
CA ILE A 100 10.35 -3.97 3.96
C ILE A 100 11.27 -4.17 2.74
N LYS A 101 11.79 -3.10 2.13
CA LYS A 101 12.77 -3.19 1.02
C LYS A 101 14.04 -3.95 1.41
N GLU A 102 14.53 -3.77 2.64
CA GLU A 102 15.70 -4.50 3.17
C GLU A 102 15.40 -5.98 3.44
N GLU A 103 14.27 -6.29 4.08
CA GLU A 103 13.85 -7.67 4.34
C GLU A 103 13.56 -8.45 3.05
N VAL A 104 13.13 -7.75 2.00
CA VAL A 104 12.90 -8.32 0.68
C VAL A 104 14.15 -8.24 -0.22
N GLN A 105 15.34 -8.01 0.33
CA GLN A 105 16.57 -8.14 -0.46
C GLN A 105 16.79 -9.59 -0.93
N GLY A 106 17.09 -9.73 -2.23
CA GLY A 106 17.27 -11.00 -2.91
C GLY A 106 16.40 -11.10 -4.17
N SER A 107 16.68 -12.07 -5.03
CA SER A 107 15.94 -12.29 -6.28
C SER A 107 14.44 -12.51 -6.06
N THR A 108 14.07 -13.07 -4.91
CA THR A 108 12.67 -13.38 -4.57
C THR A 108 11.93 -12.25 -3.88
N GLY A 109 12.62 -11.35 -3.18
CA GLY A 109 11.95 -10.33 -2.40
C GLY A 109 11.60 -9.08 -3.22
N TRP A 110 12.49 -8.61 -4.09
CA TRP A 110 12.14 -7.55 -5.06
C TRP A 110 11.02 -7.98 -6.02
N TYR A 111 10.99 -9.27 -6.37
CA TYR A 111 9.89 -9.89 -7.09
C TYR A 111 8.56 -9.79 -6.32
N ARG A 112 8.56 -10.12 -5.02
CA ARG A 112 7.37 -9.99 -4.15
C ARG A 112 6.91 -8.55 -4.03
N MET A 113 7.84 -7.61 -3.86
CA MET A 113 7.54 -6.18 -3.76
C MET A 113 6.90 -5.65 -5.04
N GLY A 114 7.50 -5.92 -6.20
CA GLY A 114 6.91 -5.53 -7.48
C GLY A 114 5.54 -6.16 -7.69
N LYS A 115 5.37 -7.46 -7.37
CA LYS A 115 4.05 -8.13 -7.46
C LYS A 115 3.01 -7.53 -6.52
N LEU A 116 3.40 -7.11 -5.31
CA LEU A 116 2.52 -6.41 -4.39
C LEU A 116 2.09 -5.06 -4.98
N MET A 117 3.03 -4.26 -5.48
CA MET A 117 2.73 -2.98 -6.13
C MET A 117 1.76 -3.16 -7.31
N LEU A 118 1.95 -4.19 -8.13
CA LEU A 118 1.01 -4.55 -9.19
C LEU A 118 -0.40 -4.88 -8.67
N THR A 119 -0.48 -5.65 -7.59
CA THR A 119 -1.77 -6.07 -6.99
C THR A 119 -2.53 -4.89 -6.39
N VAL A 120 -1.80 -3.92 -5.82
CA VAL A 120 -2.36 -2.70 -5.22
C VAL A 120 -2.62 -1.61 -6.29
N GLY A 121 -2.19 -1.82 -7.54
CA GLY A 121 -2.42 -0.91 -8.67
C GLY A 121 -1.39 0.23 -8.77
N HIS A 122 -0.29 0.19 -8.02
CA HIS A 122 0.80 1.16 -8.08
C HIS A 122 1.75 0.85 -9.25
N PHE A 123 1.24 0.96 -10.47
CA PHE A 123 1.97 0.53 -11.67
C PHE A 123 3.22 1.36 -11.95
N ASP A 124 3.20 2.68 -11.72
CA ASP A 124 4.34 3.55 -12.00
C ASP A 124 5.52 3.24 -11.07
N GLN A 125 5.24 3.02 -9.78
CA GLN A 125 6.24 2.62 -8.79
C GLN A 125 6.82 1.23 -9.11
N ALA A 126 5.99 0.29 -9.57
CA ALA A 126 6.45 -1.02 -10.01
C ALA A 126 7.36 -0.90 -11.25
N GLU A 127 7.04 0.00 -12.19
CA GLU A 127 7.85 0.25 -13.37
C GLU A 127 9.24 0.79 -13.00
N GLU A 128 9.28 1.83 -12.17
CA GLU A 128 10.53 2.43 -11.69
C GLU A 128 11.42 1.40 -11.00
N LEU A 129 10.82 0.58 -10.12
CA LEU A 129 11.52 -0.49 -9.42
C LEU A 129 12.13 -1.51 -10.40
N TYR A 130 11.35 -2.03 -11.33
CA TYR A 130 11.87 -3.01 -12.29
C TYR A 130 12.93 -2.42 -13.22
N GLN A 131 12.83 -1.15 -13.59
CA GLN A 131 13.87 -0.46 -14.37
C GLN A 131 15.17 -0.28 -13.57
N GLU A 132 15.09 0.04 -12.28
CA GLU A 132 16.26 0.12 -11.40
C GLU A 132 16.94 -1.25 -11.24
N LEU A 133 16.15 -2.30 -11.00
CA LEU A 133 16.66 -3.68 -10.92
C LEU A 133 17.33 -4.10 -12.23
N LEU A 134 16.77 -3.72 -13.38
CA LEU A 134 17.33 -4.05 -14.69
C LEU A 134 18.71 -3.41 -14.88
N LYS A 135 18.92 -2.17 -14.41
CA LYS A 135 20.22 -1.48 -14.45
C LYS A 135 21.27 -2.16 -13.57
N ASN A 136 20.84 -2.71 -12.43
CA ASN A 136 21.72 -3.37 -11.46
C ASN A 136 21.82 -4.90 -11.66
N ALA A 137 21.23 -5.44 -12.73
CA ALA A 137 21.18 -6.88 -12.96
C ALA A 137 22.58 -7.46 -13.22
N SER A 138 23.00 -8.35 -12.33
CA SER A 138 24.35 -8.93 -12.33
C SER A 138 24.48 -10.18 -13.20
N SER A 139 23.37 -10.76 -13.65
CA SER A 139 23.35 -11.96 -14.49
C SER A 139 22.30 -11.87 -15.61
N ASP A 140 22.49 -12.68 -16.65
CA ASP A 140 21.49 -12.84 -17.72
C ASP A 140 20.18 -13.45 -17.19
N SER A 141 20.27 -14.38 -16.23
CA SER A 141 19.09 -14.94 -15.56
C SER A 141 18.27 -13.85 -14.85
N ASP A 142 18.92 -12.95 -14.12
CA ASP A 142 18.23 -11.83 -13.47
C ASP A 142 17.58 -10.89 -14.49
N ARG A 143 18.30 -10.53 -15.55
CA ARG A 143 17.76 -9.72 -16.66
C ARG A 143 16.53 -10.38 -17.28
N ALA A 144 16.57 -11.69 -17.51
CA ALA A 144 15.45 -12.43 -18.06
C ALA A 144 14.22 -12.38 -17.15
N HIS A 145 14.39 -12.55 -15.84
CA HIS A 145 13.30 -12.44 -14.86
C HIS A 145 12.73 -11.02 -14.78
N ILE A 146 13.59 -10.00 -14.78
CA ILE A 146 13.14 -8.59 -14.71
C ILE A 146 12.39 -8.20 -15.98
N TYR A 147 12.85 -8.61 -17.16
CA TYR A 147 12.10 -8.40 -18.40
C TYR A 147 10.75 -9.10 -18.40
N HIS A 148 10.67 -10.32 -17.87
CA HIS A 148 9.38 -11.00 -17.70
C HIS A 148 8.43 -10.19 -16.80
N MET A 149 8.96 -9.57 -15.75
CA MET A 149 8.15 -8.76 -14.84
C MET A 149 7.67 -7.46 -15.45
N LEU A 150 8.52 -6.78 -16.24
CA LEU A 150 8.09 -5.63 -17.04
C LEU A 150 7.02 -6.02 -18.07
N GLY A 151 7.12 -7.20 -18.68
CA GLY A 151 6.09 -7.72 -19.57
C GLY A 151 4.75 -7.87 -18.88
N TYR A 152 4.75 -8.52 -17.70
CA TYR A 152 3.55 -8.70 -16.89
C TYR A 152 2.95 -7.38 -16.40
N LEU A 153 3.79 -6.42 -15.97
CA LEU A 153 3.34 -5.08 -15.63
C LEU A 153 2.59 -4.40 -16.78
N LYS A 154 3.15 -4.43 -18.00
CA LYS A 154 2.53 -3.81 -19.17
C LYS A 154 1.23 -4.50 -19.58
N ASP A 155 1.15 -5.82 -19.44
CA ASP A 155 -0.08 -6.58 -19.64
C ASP A 155 -1.18 -6.15 -18.66
N GLN A 156 -0.86 -6.04 -17.36
CA GLN A 156 -1.79 -5.53 -16.35
C GLN A 156 -2.24 -4.08 -16.61
N GLN A 157 -1.41 -3.26 -17.26
CA GLN A 157 -1.76 -1.92 -17.71
C GLN A 157 -2.57 -1.89 -19.02
N GLY A 158 -2.81 -3.04 -19.68
CA GLY A 158 -3.44 -3.12 -21.00
C GLY A 158 -2.54 -2.68 -22.17
N LYS A 159 -1.24 -2.49 -21.93
CA LYS A 159 -0.25 -2.07 -22.93
C LYS A 159 0.37 -3.29 -23.63
N TYR A 160 -0.47 -4.05 -24.31
CA TYR A 160 -0.11 -5.35 -24.90
C TYR A 160 1.12 -5.34 -25.82
N PRO A 161 1.31 -4.35 -26.74
CA PRO A 161 2.49 -4.32 -27.59
C PRO A 161 3.80 -4.12 -26.82
N GLU A 162 3.77 -3.41 -25.69
CA GLU A 162 4.94 -3.27 -24.82
C GLU A 162 5.18 -4.55 -24.00
N ALA A 163 4.10 -5.20 -23.54
CA ALA A 163 4.16 -6.46 -22.82
C ALA A 163 4.86 -7.55 -23.64
N VAL A 164 4.44 -7.73 -24.91
CA VAL A 164 5.07 -8.70 -25.83
C VAL A 164 6.55 -8.41 -26.01
N LYS A 165 6.94 -7.15 -26.26
CA LYS A 165 8.35 -6.78 -26.43
C LYS A 165 9.22 -7.17 -25.22
N PHE A 166 8.69 -7.00 -24.01
CA PHE A 166 9.43 -7.37 -22.81
C PHE A 166 9.46 -8.89 -22.59
N TYR A 167 8.37 -9.60 -22.87
CA TYR A 167 8.37 -11.06 -22.84
C TYR A 167 9.31 -11.69 -23.87
N GLU A 168 9.40 -11.12 -25.08
CA GLU A 168 10.35 -11.55 -26.11
C GLU A 168 11.81 -11.36 -25.66
N LYS A 169 12.15 -10.22 -25.04
CA LYS A 169 13.49 -10.01 -24.46
C LYS A 169 13.84 -11.04 -23.39
N SER A 170 12.88 -11.36 -22.51
CA SER A 170 13.04 -12.41 -21.51
C SER A 170 13.29 -13.78 -22.16
N LEU A 171 12.47 -14.11 -23.17
CA LEU A 171 12.56 -15.37 -23.90
C LEU A 171 13.90 -15.51 -24.64
N GLU A 172 14.38 -14.44 -25.29
CA GLU A 172 15.64 -14.45 -26.02
C GLU A 172 16.82 -14.83 -25.11
N ILE A 173 16.85 -14.25 -23.89
CA ILE A 173 17.89 -14.58 -22.92
C ILE A 173 17.73 -16.01 -22.43
N LYS A 174 16.52 -16.43 -22.04
CA LYS A 174 16.26 -17.80 -21.57
C LYS A 174 16.67 -18.85 -22.60
N ARG A 175 16.40 -18.62 -23.89
CA ARG A 175 16.80 -19.53 -24.98
C ARG A 175 18.31 -19.67 -25.14
N LYS A 176 19.07 -18.64 -24.78
CA LYS A 176 20.55 -18.67 -24.84
C LYS A 176 21.15 -19.36 -23.62
N THR A 177 20.46 -19.35 -22.48
CA THR A 177 21.01 -19.82 -21.19
C THR A 177 20.45 -21.15 -20.72
N LEU A 178 19.28 -21.57 -21.21
CA LEU A 178 18.57 -22.77 -20.76
C LEU A 178 18.50 -23.83 -21.87
N PRO A 179 18.39 -25.12 -21.50
CA PRO A 179 18.04 -26.19 -22.44
C PRO A 179 16.71 -25.93 -23.17
N GLU A 180 16.56 -26.49 -24.38
CA GLU A 180 15.35 -26.30 -25.19
C GLU A 180 14.08 -26.89 -24.55
N ASP A 181 14.22 -27.88 -23.67
CA ASP A 181 13.14 -28.55 -22.96
C ASP A 181 12.82 -27.93 -21.57
N ASP A 182 13.44 -26.80 -21.24
CA ASP A 182 13.20 -26.12 -19.96
C ASP A 182 11.78 -25.54 -19.88
N ALA A 183 11.05 -25.88 -18.82
CA ALA A 183 9.68 -25.43 -18.58
C ALA A 183 9.54 -23.90 -18.53
N SER A 184 10.62 -23.17 -18.22
CA SER A 184 10.65 -21.71 -18.17
C SER A 184 10.44 -21.06 -19.55
N LEU A 185 10.75 -21.80 -20.64
CA LEU A 185 10.48 -21.38 -22.01
C LEU A 185 8.97 -21.47 -22.31
N ALA A 186 8.32 -22.55 -21.90
CA ALA A 186 6.88 -22.73 -22.07
C ALA A 186 6.08 -21.62 -21.38
N THR A 187 6.46 -21.24 -20.16
CA THR A 187 5.84 -20.09 -19.45
C THR A 187 5.98 -18.79 -20.24
N SER A 188 7.14 -18.53 -20.85
CA SER A 188 7.33 -17.34 -21.67
C SER A 188 6.44 -17.36 -22.93
N TYR A 189 6.34 -18.50 -23.62
CA TYR A 189 5.45 -18.62 -24.78
C TYR A 189 3.97 -18.47 -24.43
N ASN A 190 3.54 -19.07 -23.32
CA ASN A 190 2.17 -18.93 -22.83
C ASN A 190 1.82 -17.48 -22.53
N ASN A 191 2.74 -16.74 -21.90
CA ASN A 191 2.51 -15.33 -21.61
C ASN A 191 2.50 -14.46 -22.88
N ILE A 192 3.32 -14.76 -23.89
CA ILE A 192 3.26 -14.05 -25.18
C ILE A 192 1.94 -14.32 -25.91
N GLY A 193 1.46 -15.58 -25.90
CA GLY A 193 0.21 -15.94 -26.56
C GLY A 193 -1.06 -15.56 -25.79
N GLY A 194 -0.94 -15.29 -24.49
CA GLY A 194 -2.05 -14.88 -23.62
C GLY A 194 -2.28 -13.37 -23.56
N VAL A 195 -1.28 -12.59 -23.96
CA VAL A 195 -1.36 -11.13 -24.19
C VAL A 195 -2.05 -10.86 -25.53
#